data_AF-A0A3S4ST70-F1
#
_entry.id   AF-A0A3S4ST70-F1
#
_cell.length_a   1.000
_cell.length_b   1.000
_cell.length_c   1.000
_cell.angle_alpha   90.00
_cell.angle_beta   90.00
_cell.angle_gamma   90.00
#
_symmetry.space_group_name_H-M   'P 1'
#
loop_
_entity.id
_entity.type
_entity.pdbx_description
1 polymer ?
#
loop_
_entity_poly.entity_id
_entity_poly.type
_entity_poly.pdbx_seq_one_letter_code
_entity_poly.pdbx_strand_id
1 'polypeptide(L)'
;MREALNDRFDKVQRRIYIGDGQTNETTYIYTDAEDQDEYLDDTLWLYTEAETADTGLDFIVYVPEEIYTNQIHALHSLIKLYKAGGKRYAILTI
;
A
#
# COMPACT_ATOMS: atom_id res chain seq x y z
N MET A 1 2.20 -3.05 -16.31
CA MET A 1 2.37 -4.07 -15.25
C MET A 1 1.06 -4.72 -14.82
N ARG A 2 0.00 -3.96 -14.48
CA ARG A 2 -1.30 -4.49 -14.02
C ARG A 2 -1.87 -5.62 -14.89
N GLU A 3 -1.84 -5.46 -16.21
CA GLU A 3 -2.41 -6.42 -17.15
C GLU A 3 -1.67 -7.76 -17.10
N ALA A 4 -0.33 -7.74 -17.14
CA ALA A 4 0.50 -8.95 -17.01
C ALA A 4 0.31 -9.68 -15.67
N LEU A 5 0.01 -8.96 -14.59
CA LEU A 5 -0.29 -9.57 -13.28
C LEU A 5 -1.62 -10.33 -13.32
N ASN A 6 -2.68 -9.70 -13.83
CA ASN A 6 -3.99 -10.34 -13.97
C ASN A 6 -3.93 -11.52 -14.95
N ASP A 7 -3.28 -11.35 -16.10
CA ASP A 7 -3.17 -12.41 -17.09
C ASP A 7 -2.34 -13.61 -16.60
N ARG A 8 -1.45 -13.42 -15.63
CA ARG A 8 -0.66 -14.53 -15.07
C ARG A 8 -1.29 -15.17 -13.84
N PHE A 9 -1.86 -14.36 -12.95
CA PHE A 9 -2.24 -14.79 -11.60
C PHE A 9 -3.75 -14.75 -11.34
N ASP A 10 -4.51 -13.85 -11.98
CA ASP A 10 -5.96 -13.73 -11.81
C ASP A 10 -6.68 -13.51 -13.14
N LYS A 11 -6.64 -14.54 -14.01
CA LYS A 11 -7.18 -14.45 -15.37
C LYS A 11 -8.69 -14.25 -15.43
N VAL A 12 -9.40 -14.77 -14.42
CA VAL A 12 -10.87 -14.85 -14.41
C VAL A 12 -11.46 -13.61 -13.76
N GLN A 13 -11.06 -13.30 -12.52
CA GLN A 13 -11.68 -12.23 -11.74
C GLN A 13 -10.92 -10.90 -11.89
N ARG A 14 -9.65 -10.95 -12.31
CA ARG A 14 -8.78 -9.79 -12.55
C ARG A 14 -8.78 -8.78 -11.39
N ARG A 15 -8.74 -9.28 -10.16
CA ARG A 15 -8.81 -8.50 -8.92
C ARG A 15 -7.49 -7.82 -8.55
N ILE A 16 -6.40 -8.07 -9.29
CA ILE A 16 -5.10 -7.46 -8.99
C ILE A 16 -5.07 -6.04 -9.55
N TYR A 17 -4.87 -5.06 -8.68
CA TYR A 17 -4.72 -3.66 -9.07
C TYR A 17 -3.49 -3.03 -8.43
N ILE A 18 -3.05 -1.93 -9.02
CA ILE A 18 -1.91 -1.15 -8.54
C ILE A 18 -2.49 0.15 -8.02
N GLY A 19 -2.34 0.40 -6.72
CA GLY A 19 -2.61 1.70 -6.13
C GLY A 19 -1.34 2.53 -6.07
N ASP A 20 -1.51 3.83 -5.95
CA ASP A 20 -0.41 4.72 -5.61
C ASP A 20 0.09 4.41 -4.19
N GLY A 21 1.39 4.60 -3.93
CA GLY A 21 1.92 4.54 -2.57
C GLY A 21 1.27 5.67 -1.78
N GLN A 22 0.27 5.36 -0.96
CA GLN A 22 -0.73 6.34 -0.56
C GLN A 22 -0.15 7.61 0.08
N THR A 23 -0.59 8.74 -0.50
CA THR A 23 -0.64 10.09 0.05
C THR A 23 -1.81 10.20 1.03
N ASN A 24 -1.79 9.45 2.14
CA ASN A 24 -2.75 9.73 3.21
C ASN A 24 -2.27 10.98 3.95
N GLU A 25 -3.13 12.01 4.03
CA GLU A 25 -2.83 13.23 4.77
C GLU A 25 -2.61 12.90 6.25
N THR A 26 -1.38 13.08 6.72
CA THR A 26 -1.04 12.98 8.14
C THR A 26 -1.80 14.07 8.90
N THR A 27 -2.78 13.69 9.71
CA THR A 27 -3.37 14.60 10.70
C THR A 27 -2.49 14.58 11.94
N TYR A 28 -1.66 15.62 12.11
CA TYR A 28 -0.85 15.81 13.31
C TYR A 28 -1.77 16.30 14.44
N ILE A 29 -1.86 15.52 15.53
CA ILE A 29 -2.71 15.87 16.69
C ILE A 29 -2.00 16.88 17.60
N TYR A 30 -0.67 17.00 17.51
CA TYR A 30 0.11 17.92 18.33
C TYR A 30 1.27 18.51 17.53
N THR A 31 1.33 19.84 17.49
CA THR A 31 2.61 20.54 17.35
C THR A 31 3.00 21.04 18.74
N ASP A 32 4.28 20.99 19.10
CA ASP A 32 4.80 21.45 20.42
C ASP A 32 4.43 22.93 20.74
N ALA A 33 3.85 23.66 19.80
CA ALA A 33 3.39 25.03 19.94
C ALA A 33 1.98 25.19 20.55
N GLU A 34 1.20 24.11 20.68
CA GLU A 34 -0.22 24.19 21.08
C GLU A 34 -0.45 23.56 22.46
N ASP A 35 -0.21 24.38 23.50
CA ASP A 35 -0.61 24.12 24.89
C ASP A 35 -2.12 24.42 25.06
N GLN A 36 -2.97 23.66 24.35
CA GLN A 36 -4.42 23.67 24.54
C GLN A 36 -4.97 22.26 24.68
N ASP A 37 -5.80 22.06 25.70
CA ASP A 37 -6.56 20.83 25.93
C ASP A 37 -7.68 20.69 24.86
N GLU A 38 -7.34 20.13 23.70
CA GLU A 38 -8.31 19.71 22.68
C GLU A 38 -8.96 18.37 23.09
N TYR A 39 -10.28 18.36 23.26
CA TYR A 39 -11.04 17.15 23.57
C TYR A 39 -11.45 16.46 22.26
N LEU A 40 -10.93 15.25 22.04
CA LEU A 40 -11.28 14.40 20.90
C LEU A 40 -12.72 13.88 21.04
N ASP A 41 -13.69 14.57 20.41
CA ASP A 41 -15.12 14.22 20.45
C ASP A 41 -15.52 13.14 19.41
N ASP A 42 -14.57 12.66 18.61
CA ASP A 42 -14.83 11.74 17.49
C ASP A 42 -13.81 10.59 17.38
N THR A 43 -14.21 9.50 16.70
CA THR A 43 -13.38 8.29 16.54
C THR A 43 -12.17 8.58 15.64
N LEU A 44 -11.08 9.03 16.24
CA LEU A 44 -9.82 9.27 15.55
C LEU A 44 -9.09 7.95 15.32
N TRP A 45 -8.93 7.57 14.06
CA TRP A 45 -8.12 6.42 13.67
C TRP A 45 -6.64 6.81 13.76
N LEU A 46 -5.98 6.32 14.81
CA LEU A 46 -4.53 6.46 14.98
C LEU A 46 -3.84 5.43 14.06
N TYR A 47 -3.20 5.94 13.01
CA TYR A 47 -2.37 5.13 12.12
C TYR A 47 -0.93 5.17 12.62
N THR A 48 -0.28 4.01 12.68
CA THR A 48 1.14 3.96 13.07
C THR A 48 2.04 4.58 12.00
N GLU A 49 3.29 4.95 12.34
CA GLU A 49 4.26 5.46 11.35
C GLU A 49 4.49 4.49 10.17
N ALA A 50 4.28 3.18 10.38
CA ALA A 50 4.33 2.18 9.31
C ALA A 50 3.13 2.29 8.33
N GLU A 51 2.06 2.95 8.75
CA GLU A 51 0.79 3.11 8.03
C GLU A 51 0.58 4.54 7.49
N THR A 52 1.40 5.51 7.91
CA THR A 52 1.33 6.91 7.47
C THR A 52 2.46 7.24 6.50
N ALA A 53 2.09 7.92 5.39
CA ALA A 53 2.82 8.73 4.38
C ALA A 53 4.35 8.59 4.09
N ASP A 54 5.18 8.00 4.94
CA ASP A 54 6.64 7.97 4.83
C ASP A 54 7.20 6.58 4.48
N THR A 55 6.37 5.70 3.92
CA THR A 55 6.83 4.38 3.44
C THR A 55 7.87 4.49 2.31
N GLY A 56 7.95 5.66 1.66
CA GLY A 56 8.80 5.90 0.49
C GLY A 56 8.47 4.97 -0.68
N LEU A 57 7.28 4.36 -0.70
CA LEU A 57 6.84 3.45 -1.74
C LEU A 57 6.34 4.25 -2.95
N ASP A 58 6.81 3.89 -4.15
CA ASP A 58 6.30 4.49 -5.39
C ASP A 58 4.90 3.96 -5.73
N PHE A 59 4.56 2.73 -5.35
CA PHE A 59 3.27 2.10 -5.62
C PHE A 59 3.02 0.87 -4.74
N ILE A 60 1.76 0.49 -4.60
CA ILE A 60 1.32 -0.70 -3.86
C ILE A 60 0.58 -1.63 -4.82
N VAL A 61 0.88 -2.93 -4.77
CA VAL A 61 0.17 -3.94 -5.55
C VAL A 61 -0.78 -4.70 -4.64
N TYR A 62 -2.07 -4.59 -4.92
CA TYR A 62 -3.12 -5.27 -4.18
C TYR A 62 -3.45 -6.60 -4.85
N VAL A 63 -3.39 -7.69 -4.08
CA VAL A 63 -3.51 -9.07 -4.59
C VAL A 63 -4.42 -9.88 -3.67
N PRO A 64 -5.33 -10.71 -4.20
CA PRO A 64 -6.12 -11.62 -3.36
C PRO A 64 -5.25 -12.51 -2.46
N GLU A 65 -5.66 -12.72 -1.21
CA GLU A 65 -4.90 -13.50 -0.21
C GLU A 65 -4.51 -14.90 -0.72
N GLU A 66 -5.43 -15.58 -1.41
CA GLU A 66 -5.22 -16.89 -2.04
C GLU A 66 -4.08 -16.90 -3.08
N ILE A 67 -3.86 -15.79 -3.78
CA ILE A 67 -2.78 -15.65 -4.76
C ILE A 67 -1.49 -15.25 -4.05
N TYR A 68 -1.57 -14.35 -3.08
CA TYR A 68 -0.43 -13.91 -2.28
C TYR A 68 0.25 -15.10 -1.61
N THR A 69 -0.49 -15.88 -0.82
CA THR A 69 0.04 -16.99 -0.03
C THR A 69 0.69 -18.08 -0.90
N ASN A 70 0.09 -18.36 -2.06
CA ASN A 70 0.57 -19.43 -2.94
C ASN A 70 1.68 -18.98 -3.91
N GLN A 71 1.75 -17.70 -4.25
CA GLN A 71 2.56 -17.21 -5.39
C GLN A 71 3.38 -15.95 -5.10
N ILE A 72 3.63 -15.62 -3.83
CA ILE A 72 4.40 -14.45 -3.41
C ILE A 72 5.75 -14.30 -4.15
N HIS A 73 6.52 -15.36 -4.29
CA HIS A 73 7.82 -15.32 -4.98
C HIS A 73 7.67 -14.98 -6.47
N ALA A 74 6.66 -15.54 -7.14
CA ALA A 74 6.40 -15.29 -8.55
C ALA A 74 5.89 -13.85 -8.78
N LEU A 75 5.08 -13.33 -7.86
CA LEU A 75 4.66 -11.91 -7.84
C LEU A 75 5.87 -10.99 -7.70
N HIS A 76 6.75 -11.22 -6.72
CA HIS A 76 7.95 -10.40 -6.55
C HIS A 76 8.84 -10.41 -7.80
N SER A 77 9.06 -11.57 -8.41
CA SER A 77 9.87 -11.67 -9.63
C SER A 77 9.25 -10.91 -10.80
N LEU A 78 7.94 -11.02 -11.00
CA LEU A 78 7.27 -10.31 -12.09
C LEU A 78 7.25 -8.80 -11.85
N ILE A 79 7.00 -8.35 -10.62
CA ILE A 79 7.04 -6.92 -10.28
C ILE A 79 8.46 -6.37 -10.48
N LYS A 80 9.50 -7.09 -10.03
CA LYS A 80 10.91 -6.68 -10.24
C LYS A 80 11.29 -6.58 -11.71
N LEU A 81 10.73 -7.43 -12.57
CA LEU A 81 10.99 -7.41 -14.00
C LEU A 81 10.39 -6.17 -14.69
N TYR A 82 9.16 -5.80 -14.31
CA TYR A 82 8.43 -4.71 -14.98
C TYR A 82 8.64 -3.33 -14.36
N LYS A 83 9.07 -3.28 -13.10
CA LYS A 83 9.28 -2.04 -12.37
C LYS A 83 10.53 -1.31 -12.92
N ALA A 84 10.40 0.00 -13.14
CA ALA A 84 11.55 0.85 -13.45
C ALA A 84 12.56 0.81 -12.29
N GLY A 85 13.84 0.70 -12.62
CA GLY A 85 14.92 0.59 -11.64
C GLY A 85 14.85 1.68 -10.56
N GLY A 86 15.05 1.30 -9.31
CA GLY A 86 15.10 2.24 -8.18
C GLY A 86 13.76 2.62 -7.56
N LYS A 87 12.62 2.28 -8.19
CA LYS A 87 11.32 2.45 -7.53
C LYS A 87 11.25 1.62 -6.23
N ARG A 88 10.26 1.81 -5.39
CA ARG A 88 9.96 0.98 -4.20
C ARG A 88 8.51 0.51 -4.27
N TYR A 89 8.22 -0.71 -3.82
CA TYR A 89 6.85 -1.25 -3.86
C TYR A 89 6.58 -2.16 -2.68
N ALA A 90 5.29 -2.24 -2.33
CA ALA A 90 4.76 -3.25 -1.42
C ALA A 90 3.70 -4.10 -2.13
N ILE A 91 3.43 -5.28 -1.57
CA ILE A 91 2.33 -6.14 -1.99
C ILE A 91 1.41 -6.28 -0.77
N LEU A 92 0.15 -5.90 -0.91
CA LEU A 92 -0.86 -6.03 0.14
C LEU A 92 -1.96 -7.00 -0.29
N THR A 93 -2.55 -7.68 0.68
CA THR A 93 -3.65 -8.61 0.44
C THR A 93 -5.00 -7.90 0.47
N ILE A 94 -5.94 -8.35 -0.37
CA ILE A 94 -7.36 -7.94 -0.40
C ILE A 94 -8.28 -9.15 -0.33
#